data_AF-A0A938EVI0-F1
#
_entry.id   AF-A0A938EVI0-F1
#
_cell.length_a   1.000
_cell.length_b   1.000
_cell.length_c   1.000
_cell.angle_alpha   90.00
_cell.angle_beta   90.00
_cell.angle_gamma   90.00
#
_symmetry.space_group_name_H-M   'P 1'
#
loop_
_entity.id
_entity.type
_entity.pdbx_description
1 polymer ?
#
loop_
_entity_poly.entity_id
_entity_poly.type
_entity_poly.pdbx_seq_one_letter_code
_entity_poly.pdbx_strand_id
1 'polypeptide(L)' 'MARRYPWLSSKVSDFVCEPHSAICCDMTAKTLNLIDNESTLARKTIAELSCKKPEVLM' A
#
# COMPACT_ATOMS: atom_id res chain seq x y z
N MET A 1 7.29 -23.50 -10.37
CA MET A 1 7.90 -22.15 -10.42
C MET A 1 7.34 -21.34 -9.26
N ALA A 2 8.13 -21.10 -8.21
CA ALA A 2 7.71 -20.22 -7.12
C ALA A 2 7.88 -18.77 -7.58
N ARG A 3 6.82 -17.95 -7.49
CA ARG A 3 6.96 -16.50 -7.65
C ARG A 3 7.89 -16.04 -6.53
N ARG A 4 9.09 -15.58 -6.85
CA ARG A 4 9.96 -14.94 -5.86
C ARG A 4 9.25 -13.68 -5.41
N TYR A 5 8.67 -13.75 -4.23
CA TYR A 5 7.96 -12.65 -3.62
C TYR A 5 8.98 -11.61 -3.17
N PRO A 6 9.07 -10.43 -3.83
CA PRO A 6 10.10 -9.44 -3.54
C PRO A 6 10.07 -8.95 -2.10
N TRP A 7 8.90 -9.06 -1.44
CA TRP A 7 8.70 -8.69 -0.05
C TRP A 7 9.43 -9.60 0.95
N LEU A 8 9.81 -10.84 0.60
CA LEU A 8 10.59 -11.73 1.49
C LEU A 8 12.12 -11.55 1.31
N SER A 9 12.54 -10.35 0.91
CA SER A 9 13.95 -9.98 0.79
C SER A 9 14.44 -9.37 2.09
N SER A 10 15.66 -9.70 2.51
CA SER A 10 16.32 -9.06 3.67
C SER A 10 16.53 -7.55 3.51
N LYS A 11 16.33 -7.02 2.30
CA LYS A 11 16.44 -5.59 1.99
C LYS A 11 15.16 -4.78 2.25
N VAL A 12 14.03 -5.44 2.49
CA VAL A 12 12.75 -4.77 2.77
C VAL A 12 12.73 -4.41 4.26
N SER A 13 12.72 -3.11 4.56
CA SER A 13 12.65 -2.59 5.93
C SER A 13 11.22 -2.41 6.43
N ASP A 14 10.28 -2.17 5.52
CA ASP A 14 8.87 -1.96 5.81
C ASP A 14 8.05 -2.58 4.68
N PHE A 15 6.96 -3.27 5.02
CA PHE A 15 6.09 -3.96 4.07
C PHE A 15 4.99 -3.06 3.50
N VAL A 16 4.83 -1.86 4.06
CA VAL A 16 3.78 -0.89 3.76
C VAL A 16 4.38 0.37 3.18
N CYS A 17 5.39 0.92 3.85
CA CYS A 17 6.04 2.16 3.43
C CYS A 17 7.21 1.87 2.50
N GLU A 18 7.10 2.28 1.23
CA GLU A 18 8.15 2.09 0.22
C GLU A 18 8.79 0.67 0.18
N PRO A 19 7.98 -0.42 0.07
CA PRO A 19 8.50 -1.80 0.15
C PRO A 19 9.27 -2.24 -1.11
N HIS A 20 9.17 -1.49 -2.20
CA HIS A 20 9.71 -1.87 -3.50
C HIS A 20 11.09 -1.25 -3.72
N SER A 21 11.99 -1.96 -4.39
CA SER A 21 13.26 -1.36 -4.85
C SER A 21 13.08 -0.44 -6.06
N ALA A 22 12.05 -0.67 -6.87
CA ALA A 22 11.66 0.14 -8.01
C ALA A 22 10.22 -0.18 -8.44
N ILE A 23 9.55 0.76 -9.11
CA ILE A 23 8.24 0.56 -9.76
C ILE A 23 8.46 0.73 -11.27
N CYS A 24 8.26 -0.36 -12.02
CA CYS A 24 8.36 -0.34 -13.49
C CYS A 24 6.97 -0.41 -14.10
N CYS A 25 6.69 0.42 -15.10
CA CYS A 25 5.42 0.42 -15.82
C CYS A 25 5.59 0.96 -17.24
N ASP A 26 4.72 0.52 -18.16
CA ASP A 26 4.71 1.00 -19.54
C ASP A 26 3.98 2.35 -19.70
N MET A 27 3.13 2.72 -18.74
CA MET A 27 2.34 3.94 -18.76
C MET A 27 2.32 4.62 -17.38
N THR A 28 2.34 5.95 -17.39
CA THR A 28 2.24 6.78 -16.18
C THR A 28 0.91 7.52 -16.14
N ALA A 29 0.31 7.60 -14.95
CA ALA A 29 -0.93 8.31 -14.69
C ALA A 29 -0.93 8.88 -13.27
N LYS A 30 -1.82 9.83 -12.99
CA LYS A 30 -2.03 10.30 -11.62
C LYS A 30 -2.74 9.19 -10.84
N THR A 31 -2.04 8.61 -9.88
CA THR A 31 -2.53 7.48 -9.08
C THR A 31 -2.55 7.82 -7.60
N LEU A 32 -3.40 7.13 -6.84
CA LEU A 32 -3.39 7.20 -5.39
C LEU A 32 -2.17 6.41 -4.85
N ASN A 33 -1.18 7.10 -4.30
CA ASN A 33 -0.01 6.46 -3.71
C ASN A 33 -0.24 6.14 -2.22
N LEU A 34 -0.70 4.92 -1.92
CA LEU A 34 -0.91 4.50 -0.53
C LEU A 34 0.36 4.00 0.16
N ILE A 35 1.47 3.77 -0.54
CA ILE A 35 2.74 3.33 0.08
C ILE A 35 3.60 4.51 0.55
N ASP A 36 3.26 5.73 0.15
CA ASP A 36 3.94 6.94 0.61
C ASP A 36 3.82 7.09 2.12
N ASN A 37 4.85 7.62 2.77
CA ASN A 37 4.79 7.95 4.20
C ASN A 37 3.71 8.99 4.50
N GLU A 38 3.48 9.96 3.59
CA GLU A 38 2.43 10.99 3.76
C GLU A 38 1.02 10.38 3.82
N SER A 39 0.83 9.22 3.17
CA SER A 39 -0.45 8.50 3.15
C SER A 39 -0.76 7.73 4.44
N THR A 40 0.07 7.84 5.48
CA THR A 40 -0.13 7.13 6.76
C THR A 40 -1.51 7.37 7.37
N LEU A 41 -1.97 8.62 7.40
CA LEU A 41 -3.29 8.94 7.95
C LEU A 41 -4.41 8.31 7.12
N ALA A 42 -4.32 8.44 5.79
CA ALA A 42 -5.30 7.84 4.87
C ALA A 42 -5.38 6.32 5.04
N ARG A 43 -4.23 5.62 5.14
CA ARG A 43 -4.19 4.17 5.40
C ARG A 43 -4.91 3.80 6.69
N LYS A 44 -4.66 4.52 7.78
CA LYS A 44 -5.31 4.27 9.08
C LYS A 44 -6.82 4.47 8.97
N THR A 45 -7.26 5.59 8.41
CA THR A 45 -8.68 5.89 8.25
C THR A 45 -9.39 4.86 7.37
N ILE A 46 -8.79 4.44 6.26
CA ILE A 46 -9.38 3.41 5.39
C ILE A 46 -9.55 2.08 6.14
N ALA A 47 -8.53 1.65 6.89
CA ALA A 47 -8.59 0.42 7.68
C ALA A 47 -9.61 0.51 8.83
N GLU A 48 -9.76 1.68 9.46
CA GLU A 48 -10.80 1.90 10.47
C GLU A 48 -12.20 1.87 9.86
N LEU A 49 -12.38 2.48 8.69
CA LEU A 49 -13.66 2.51 7.98
C LEU A 49 -14.09 1.11 7.52
N SER A 50 -13.16 0.26 7.09
CA SER A 50 -13.49 -1.11 6.64
C SER A 50 -14.06 -1.99 7.76
N CYS A 51 -13.79 -1.66 9.02
CA CYS A 51 -14.35 -2.32 10.20
C CYS A 51 -15.74 -1.80 10.60
N LYS A 52 -16.20 -0.68 10.03
CA LYS A 52 -17.52 -0.11 10.34
C LYS A 52 -18.60 -0.71 9.46
N LYS A 53 -19.81 -0.82 10.00
CA LYS A 53 -20.96 -1.22 9.18
C LYS A 53 -21.36 -0.08 8.24
N PRO A 54 -21.80 -0.38 7.00
CA PRO A 54 -22.16 0.65 6.03
C PRO A 54 -23.23 1.64 6.53
N GLU A 55 -24.15 1.18 7.38
CA GLU A 55 -25.25 2.00 7.89
C GLU A 55 -24.79 3.10 8.85
N VAL A 56 -23.55 3.02 9.36
CA VAL A 56 -22.96 4.05 10.24
C VAL A 56 -22.46 5.26 9.44
N LEU A 57 -22.29 5.12 8.13
CA LEU A 57 -21.76 6.16 7.23
C LEU A 57 -22.84 6.79 6.34
N MET A 58 -24.08 6.30 6.43
CA MET A 58 -25.25 6.85 5.72
C MET A 58 -25.97 7.91 6.55
#